data_AF-A0A955NY46-F1
#
_entry.id   AF-A0A955NY46-F1
#
_cell.length_a   1.000
_cell.length_b   1.000
_cell.length_c   1.000
_cell.angle_alpha   90.00
_cell.angle_beta   90.00
_cell.angle_gamma   90.00
#
_symmetry.space_group_name_H-M   'P 1'
#
loop_
_entity.id
_entity.type
_entity.pdbx_description
1 polymer ?
#
loop_
_entity_poly.entity_id
_entity_poly.type
_entity_poly.pdbx_seq_one_letter_code
_entity_poly.pdbx_strand_id
1 'polypeptide(L)'
;TVETSDFKTRLPQTFGLGAAYHPNDELRLLADVDYITWSDFDSAPGDDFHRDDVMRYHLGGEYLFRLEEDRAWFIRGGYMREDSNALFYNGNNPALMEAFAKEPDKDHLSIGLGLATEKYQIDWGIDHVLDGSTIFILSMVHYF
;
A
#
# COMPACT_ATOMS: atom_id res chain seq x y z
N THR A 1 -0.48 38.49 21.30
CA THR A 1 -1.43 37.37 21.22
C THR A 1 -1.32 36.82 19.82
N VAL A 2 -0.67 35.67 19.65
CA VAL A 2 -0.56 35.02 18.34
C VAL A 2 -1.82 34.19 18.20
N GLU A 3 -2.75 34.64 17.35
CA GLU A 3 -3.87 33.82 16.93
C GLU A 3 -3.31 32.67 16.08
N THR A 4 -3.17 31.50 16.68
CA THR A 4 -2.98 30.27 15.93
C THR A 4 -4.28 30.00 15.20
N SER A 5 -4.33 30.35 13.92
CA SER A 5 -5.43 29.93 13.05
C SER A 5 -5.53 28.41 13.09
N ASP A 6 -6.70 27.93 13.50
CA ASP A 6 -7.08 26.53 13.59
C ASP A 6 -6.83 25.85 12.23
N PHE A 7 -5.68 25.19 12.06
CA PHE A 7 -5.32 24.50 10.83
C PHE A 7 -6.13 23.20 10.78
N LYS A 8 -7.36 23.27 10.25
CA LYS A 8 -8.22 22.09 10.05
C LYS A 8 -7.77 21.33 8.80
N THR A 9 -6.64 20.65 8.88
CA THR A 9 -6.23 19.70 7.82
C THR A 9 -7.23 18.55 7.78
N ARG A 10 -7.94 18.41 6.66
CA ARG A 10 -8.75 17.21 6.40
C ARG A 10 -7.82 16.11 5.90
N LEU A 11 -7.71 15.01 6.64
CA LEU A 11 -7.00 13.83 6.16
C LEU A 11 -7.86 13.10 5.12
N PRO A 12 -7.25 12.42 4.13
CA PRO A 12 -7.99 11.60 3.19
C PRO A 12 -8.78 10.52 3.92
N GLN A 13 -9.99 10.25 3.45
CA GLN A 13 -10.79 9.13 3.92
C GLN A 13 -10.51 7.91 3.05
N THR A 14 -10.60 6.72 3.64
CA THR A 14 -10.40 5.45 2.91
C THR A 14 -11.58 4.54 3.16
N PHE A 15 -12.14 3.99 2.07
CA PHE A 15 -13.19 3.00 2.09
C PHE A 15 -12.70 1.76 1.38
N GLY A 16 -12.62 0.64 2.09
CA GLY A 16 -12.08 -0.62 1.59
C GLY A 16 -13.09 -1.75 1.62
N LEU A 17 -13.02 -2.63 0.63
CA LEU A 17 -13.73 -3.91 0.62
C LEU A 17 -12.74 -5.02 0.24
N GLY A 18 -12.72 -6.08 1.04
CA GLY A 18 -11.84 -7.24 0.82
C GLY A 18 -12.58 -8.57 0.89
N ALA A 19 -12.06 -9.55 0.17
CA ALA A 19 -12.49 -10.93 0.21
C ALA A 19 -11.29 -11.87 0.36
N ALA A 20 -11.48 -12.93 1.14
CA ALA A 20 -10.51 -14.01 1.27
C ALA A 20 -11.18 -15.33 0.88
N TYR A 21 -10.48 -16.13 0.09
CA TYR A 21 -10.91 -17.46 -0.32
C TYR A 21 -9.87 -18.49 0.07
N HIS A 22 -10.31 -19.53 0.79
CA HIS A 22 -9.48 -20.62 1.28
C HIS A 22 -9.94 -21.92 0.61
N PRO A 23 -9.36 -22.30 -0.55
CA PRO A 23 -9.69 -23.56 -1.21
C PRO A 23 -9.37 -24.80 -0.34
N ASN A 24 -8.37 -24.68 0.54
CA ASN A 24 -7.92 -25.70 1.48
C ASN A 24 -7.23 -25.02 2.69
N ASP A 25 -6.61 -25.82 3.56
CA ASP A 25 -5.97 -25.33 4.79
C ASP A 25 -4.59 -24.71 4.54
N GLU A 26 -4.00 -24.94 3.35
CA GLU A 26 -2.67 -24.50 2.98
C GLU A 26 -2.66 -23.22 2.14
N LEU A 27 -3.64 -23.02 1.28
CA LEU A 27 -3.70 -21.92 0.32
C LEU A 27 -4.76 -20.90 0.73
N ARG A 28 -4.36 -19.64 0.74
CA ARG A 28 -5.26 -18.50 0.90
C ARG A 28 -5.07 -17.55 -0.25
N LEU A 29 -6.17 -17.10 -0.84
CA LEU A 29 -6.18 -16.06 -1.85
C LEU A 29 -6.93 -14.85 -1.29
N LEU A 30 -6.38 -13.66 -1.51
CA LEU A 30 -6.92 -12.40 -1.02
C LEU A 30 -7.08 -11.43 -2.18
N ALA A 31 -8.17 -10.69 -2.17
CA ALA A 31 -8.40 -9.59 -3.07
C ALA A 31 -9.06 -8.46 -2.31
N ASP A 32 -8.59 -7.24 -2.50
CA ASP A 32 -9.17 -6.07 -1.88
C ASP A 32 -9.09 -4.86 -2.82
N VAL A 33 -9.99 -3.93 -2.57
CA VAL A 33 -10.11 -2.68 -3.28
C VAL A 33 -10.36 -1.56 -2.28
N ASP A 34 -9.57 -0.50 -2.37
CA ASP A 34 -9.70 0.70 -1.56
C ASP A 34 -10.00 1.90 -2.47
N TYR A 35 -10.92 2.76 -2.03
CA TYR A 35 -11.12 4.09 -2.57
C TYR A 35 -10.65 5.12 -1.55
N ILE A 36 -9.76 6.03 -1.97
CA ILE A 36 -9.11 7.02 -1.11
C ILE A 36 -9.41 8.43 -1.62
N THR A 37 -10.05 9.26 -0.78
CA THR A 37 -10.51 10.61 -1.15
C THR A 37 -9.41 11.66 -0.94
N TRP A 38 -8.46 11.73 -1.88
CA TRP A 38 -7.38 12.72 -1.85
C TRP A 38 -7.79 14.10 -2.34
N SER A 39 -8.87 14.21 -3.12
CA SER A 39 -9.35 15.48 -3.66
C SER A 39 -9.82 16.45 -2.57
N ASP A 40 -10.28 15.93 -1.43
CA ASP A 40 -10.68 16.71 -0.25
C ASP A 40 -9.50 17.13 0.65
N PHE A 41 -8.27 16.77 0.28
CA PHE A 41 -7.07 17.07 1.08
C PHE A 41 -6.66 18.54 0.90
N ASP A 42 -6.89 19.34 1.94
CA ASP A 42 -6.78 20.81 1.95
C ASP A 42 -5.32 21.33 2.03
N SER A 43 -4.44 20.84 1.15
CA SER A 43 -3.02 21.21 1.12
C SER A 43 -2.53 21.71 -0.24
N ALA A 44 -3.44 22.01 -1.18
CA ALA A 44 -3.07 22.51 -2.49
C ALA A 44 -2.52 23.95 -2.38
N PRO A 45 -1.37 24.29 -3.01
CA PRO A 45 -0.81 25.65 -2.95
C PRO A 45 -1.64 26.73 -3.66
N GLY A 46 -2.69 26.35 -4.40
CA GLY A 46 -3.59 27.24 -5.13
C GLY A 46 -4.62 26.45 -5.96
N ASP A 47 -5.58 27.15 -6.54
CA ASP A 47 -6.76 26.55 -7.21
C ASP A 47 -6.44 25.71 -8.46
N ASP A 48 -5.28 25.96 -9.10
CA ASP A 48 -4.80 25.22 -10.27
C ASP A 48 -4.06 23.91 -9.91
N PHE A 49 -3.89 23.61 -8.61
CA PHE A 49 -3.25 22.40 -8.12
C PHE A 49 -4.30 21.39 -7.67
N HIS A 50 -4.21 20.17 -8.19
CA HIS A 50 -5.19 19.12 -7.95
C HIS A 50 -4.54 17.81 -7.52
N ARG A 51 -5.32 17.01 -6.78
CA ARG A 51 -5.06 15.59 -6.54
C ARG A 51 -6.32 14.83 -6.89
N ASP A 52 -6.14 13.72 -7.59
CA ASP A 52 -7.24 12.84 -7.90
C ASP A 52 -7.47 11.88 -6.74
N ASP A 53 -8.73 11.49 -6.54
CA ASP A 53 -9.04 10.34 -5.69
C ASP A 53 -8.47 9.07 -6.32
N VAL A 54 -8.13 8.11 -5.46
CA VAL A 54 -7.38 6.93 -5.87
C VAL A 54 -8.21 5.68 -5.67
N MET A 55 -8.21 4.82 -6.68
CA MET A 55 -8.51 3.41 -6.50
C MET A 55 -7.20 2.65 -6.29
N ARG A 56 -7.18 1.79 -5.27
CA ARG A 56 -6.09 0.86 -5.02
C ARG A 56 -6.64 -0.55 -5.01
N TYR A 57 -5.96 -1.45 -5.71
CA TYR A 57 -6.34 -2.85 -5.82
C TYR A 57 -5.19 -3.69 -5.33
N HIS A 58 -5.46 -4.68 -4.48
CA HIS A 58 -4.47 -5.68 -4.11
C HIS A 58 -5.00 -7.07 -4.41
N LEU A 59 -4.11 -7.91 -4.92
CA LEU A 59 -4.32 -9.32 -5.16
C LEU A 59 -3.16 -10.08 -4.56
N GLY A 60 -3.44 -11.01 -3.68
CA GLY A 60 -2.43 -11.72 -2.94
C GLY A 60 -2.76 -13.18 -2.72
N GLY A 61 -1.73 -13.94 -2.38
CA GLY A 61 -1.87 -15.32 -1.97
C GLY A 61 -0.82 -15.70 -0.94
N GLU A 62 -1.20 -16.62 -0.06
CA GLU A 62 -0.33 -17.27 0.91
C GLU A 62 -0.42 -18.77 0.71
N TYR A 63 0.73 -19.44 0.68
CA TYR A 63 0.79 -20.90 0.73
C TYR A 63 1.59 -21.36 1.96
N LEU A 64 0.98 -22.19 2.79
CA LEU A 64 1.52 -22.75 4.01
C LEU A 64 2.07 -24.16 3.77
N PHE A 65 3.35 -24.33 4.05
CA PHE A 65 4.04 -25.61 4.11
C PHE A 65 4.11 -26.06 5.57
N ARG A 66 3.27 -27.03 5.95
CA ARG A 66 3.35 -27.70 7.25
C ARG A 66 4.46 -28.74 7.20
N LEU A 67 5.43 -28.66 8.11
CA LEU A 67 6.51 -29.64 8.20
C LEU A 67 6.24 -30.62 9.35
N GLU A 68 6.08 -30.08 10.55
CA GLU A 68 5.83 -30.79 11.80
C GLU A 68 4.69 -30.08 12.55
N GLU A 69 4.15 -30.66 13.63
CA GLU A 69 3.03 -30.06 14.38
C GLU A 69 3.33 -28.64 14.89
N ASP A 70 4.61 -28.37 15.19
CA ASP A 70 5.11 -27.13 15.77
C ASP A 70 5.81 -26.22 14.75
N ARG A 71 5.93 -26.63 13.49
CA ARG A 71 6.75 -25.93 12.49
C ARG A 71 6.07 -25.80 11.14
N ALA A 72 5.98 -24.57 10.66
CA ALA A 72 5.48 -24.28 9.34
C ALA A 72 6.28 -23.15 8.67
N TRP A 73 6.39 -23.24 7.35
CA TRP A 73 6.92 -22.18 6.51
C TRP A 73 5.78 -21.69 5.65
N PHE A 74 5.75 -20.40 5.32
CA PHE A 74 4.77 -19.89 4.37
C PHE A 74 5.45 -18.98 3.38
N ILE A 75 4.92 -18.98 2.15
CA ILE A 75 5.30 -18.04 1.10
C ILE A 75 4.10 -17.15 0.81
N ARG A 76 4.36 -15.86 0.62
CA ARG A 76 3.37 -14.87 0.22
C ARG A 76 3.79 -14.25 -1.09
N GLY A 77 2.83 -14.01 -1.97
CA GLY A 77 3.01 -13.27 -3.20
C GLY A 77 1.85 -12.31 -3.36
N GLY A 78 2.13 -11.11 -3.87
CA GLY A 78 1.12 -10.10 -4.08
C GLY A 78 1.43 -9.18 -5.25
N TYR A 79 0.37 -8.64 -5.81
CA TYR A 79 0.38 -7.54 -6.75
C TYR A 79 -0.54 -6.45 -6.21
N MET A 80 -0.09 -5.21 -6.27
CA MET A 80 -0.91 -4.04 -5.96
C MET A 80 -0.82 -3.06 -7.11
N ARG A 81 -1.96 -2.50 -7.50
CA ARG A 81 -2.05 -1.34 -8.40
C ARG A 81 -2.67 -0.18 -7.65
N GLU A 82 -2.05 0.98 -7.77
CA GLU A 82 -2.53 2.23 -7.20
C GLU A 82 -2.58 3.31 -8.29
N ASP A 83 -3.73 3.94 -8.44
CA ASP A 83 -3.85 5.17 -9.22
C ASP A 83 -3.01 6.29 -8.58
N SER A 84 -2.43 7.17 -9.39
CA SER A 84 -1.58 8.24 -8.85
C SER A 84 -2.35 9.28 -8.02
N ASN A 85 -1.91 9.50 -6.77
CA ASN A 85 -2.36 10.61 -5.92
C ASN A 85 -1.42 11.82 -5.92
N ALA A 86 -0.45 11.87 -6.85
CA ALA A 86 0.52 12.95 -6.89
C ALA A 86 -0.18 14.30 -7.13
N LEU A 87 0.32 15.36 -6.47
CA LEU A 87 -0.14 16.72 -6.74
C LEU A 87 0.27 17.12 -8.16
N PHE A 88 -0.67 17.51 -8.99
CA PHE A 88 -0.41 17.99 -10.34
C PHE A 88 -0.97 19.39 -10.61
N TYR A 89 -0.42 20.09 -11.58
CA TYR A 89 -0.81 21.44 -11.96
C TYR A 89 -1.51 21.46 -13.33
N ASN A 90 -2.69 22.08 -13.43
CA ASN A 90 -3.49 22.15 -14.66
C ASN A 90 -3.68 23.56 -15.23
N GLY A 91 -3.01 24.56 -14.67
CA GLY A 91 -3.07 25.94 -15.15
C GLY A 91 -2.15 26.22 -16.35
N ASN A 92 -1.93 27.50 -16.64
CA ASN A 92 -1.27 27.94 -17.88
C ASN A 92 0.24 28.25 -17.73
N ASN A 93 0.85 28.00 -16.58
CA ASN A 93 2.28 28.21 -16.35
C ASN A 93 3.11 26.97 -16.78
N PRO A 94 3.90 27.03 -17.87
CA PRO A 94 4.62 25.86 -18.39
C PRO A 94 5.64 25.27 -17.41
N ALA A 95 6.31 26.12 -16.61
CA ALA A 95 7.29 25.64 -15.63
C ALA A 95 6.64 24.82 -14.50
N LEU A 96 5.41 25.19 -14.10
CA LEU A 96 4.66 24.44 -13.09
C LEU A 96 4.05 23.17 -13.67
N MET A 97 3.60 23.20 -14.92
CA MET A 97 3.13 21.99 -15.62
C MET A 97 4.23 20.93 -15.73
N GLU A 98 5.47 21.35 -16.00
CA GLU A 98 6.62 20.43 -16.07
C GLU A 98 7.02 19.91 -14.68
N ALA A 99 7.10 20.80 -13.68
CA ALA A 99 7.52 20.44 -12.33
C ALA A 99 6.48 19.59 -11.56
N PHE A 100 5.19 19.76 -11.87
CA PHE A 100 4.07 19.06 -11.26
C PHE A 100 3.24 18.34 -12.33
N ALA A 101 3.94 17.65 -13.24
CA ALA A 101 3.29 16.76 -14.18
C ALA A 101 2.60 15.62 -13.42
N LYS A 102 1.44 15.19 -13.92
CA LYS A 102 0.72 14.06 -13.33
C LYS A 102 1.60 12.81 -13.39
N GLU A 103 1.89 12.22 -12.23
CA GLU A 103 2.62 10.95 -12.14
C GLU A 103 1.77 9.79 -12.68
N PRO A 104 2.37 8.78 -13.32
CA PRO A 104 1.66 7.57 -13.71
C PRO A 104 1.23 6.74 -12.48
N ASP A 105 0.28 5.84 -12.71
CA ASP A 105 -0.13 4.83 -11.74
C ASP A 105 1.06 3.95 -11.34
N LYS A 106 1.00 3.39 -10.13
CA LYS A 106 2.07 2.57 -9.55
C LYS A 106 1.63 1.12 -9.45
N ASP A 107 2.49 0.26 -9.97
CA ASP A 107 2.36 -1.18 -9.89
C ASP A 107 3.44 -1.73 -8.95
N HIS A 108 3.02 -2.53 -7.98
CA HIS A 108 3.87 -3.13 -6.96
C HIS A 108 3.81 -4.65 -7.08
N LEU A 109 4.97 -5.28 -6.93
CA LEU A 109 5.10 -6.72 -6.77
C LEU A 109 5.75 -7.02 -5.44
N SER A 110 5.08 -7.85 -4.65
CA SER A 110 5.55 -8.23 -3.33
C SER A 110 5.78 -9.74 -3.24
N ILE A 111 6.84 -10.14 -2.56
CA ILE A 111 7.11 -11.53 -2.19
C ILE A 111 7.53 -11.59 -0.72
N GLY A 112 7.05 -12.59 -0.01
CA GLY A 112 7.39 -12.81 1.38
C GLY A 112 7.63 -14.28 1.69
N LEU A 113 8.48 -14.52 2.67
CA LEU A 113 8.71 -15.83 3.28
C LEU A 113 8.63 -15.68 4.78
N GLY A 114 8.06 -16.67 5.44
CA GLY A 114 8.19 -16.74 6.89
C GLY A 114 8.26 -18.15 7.41
N LEU A 115 8.77 -18.23 8.63
CA LEU A 115 8.99 -19.44 9.40
C LEU A 115 8.31 -19.24 10.75
N ALA A 116 7.34 -20.10 11.05
CA ALA A 116 6.70 -20.19 12.34
C ALA A 116 7.17 -21.47 13.05
N THR A 117 7.53 -21.31 14.32
CA THR A 117 7.87 -22.37 15.27
C THR A 117 7.13 -22.10 16.58
N GLU A 118 7.13 -23.03 17.54
CA GLU A 118 6.59 -22.81 18.89
C GLU A 118 7.16 -21.57 19.60
N LYS A 119 8.43 -21.21 19.34
CA LYS A 119 9.15 -20.16 20.08
C LYS A 119 9.40 -18.91 19.28
N TYR A 120 9.36 -18.99 17.95
CA TYR A 120 9.76 -17.92 17.07
C TYR A 120 8.86 -17.86 15.85
N GLN A 121 8.57 -16.63 15.44
CA GLN A 121 8.05 -16.34 14.11
C GLN A 121 9.00 -15.34 13.45
N ILE A 122 9.50 -15.68 12.27
CA ILE A 122 10.36 -14.82 11.46
C ILE A 122 9.66 -14.58 10.13
N ASP A 123 9.52 -13.31 9.75
CA ASP A 123 8.91 -12.90 8.49
C ASP A 123 9.88 -12.00 7.73
N TRP A 124 10.05 -12.29 6.46
CA TRP A 124 10.81 -11.50 5.51
C TRP A 124 9.92 -11.14 4.32
N GLY A 125 10.08 -9.91 3.82
CA GLY A 125 9.34 -9.42 2.66
C GLY A 125 10.17 -8.48 1.80
N ILE A 126 9.87 -8.52 0.51
CA ILE A 126 10.30 -7.54 -0.49
C ILE A 126 9.05 -6.98 -1.14
N ASP A 127 9.02 -5.67 -1.32
CA ASP A 127 8.10 -4.99 -2.21
C ASP A 127 8.88 -4.20 -3.25
N HIS A 128 8.51 -4.33 -4.52
CA HIS A 128 9.14 -3.64 -5.64
C HIS A 128 8.10 -2.87 -6.45
N VAL A 129 8.27 -1.55 -6.52
CA VAL A 129 7.52 -0.70 -7.44
C VAL A 129 8.16 -0.81 -8.82
N LEU A 130 7.41 -1.24 -9.84
CA LEU A 130 7.97 -1.58 -11.16
C LEU A 130 8.79 -0.44 -11.79
N ASP A 131 8.38 0.80 -11.58
CA ASP A 131 9.04 2.00 -12.09
C ASP A 131 9.78 2.79 -11.00
N GLY A 132 10.10 2.15 -9.86
CA GLY A 132 10.53 2.88 -8.68
C GLY A 132 11.43 2.10 -7.72
N SER A 133 11.09 2.23 -6.44
CA SER A 133 11.93 1.78 -5.34
C SER A 133 11.66 0.32 -4.98
N THR A 134 12.60 -0.27 -4.25
CA THR A 134 12.46 -1.59 -3.63
C THR A 134 12.60 -1.44 -2.13
N ILE A 135 11.65 -2.00 -1.39
CA ILE A 135 11.63 -2.00 0.07
C ILE A 135 11.86 -3.44 0.56
N PHE A 136 12.71 -3.57 1.58
CA PHE A 136 13.01 -4.83 2.24
C PHE A 136 12.58 -4.73 3.70
N ILE A 137 11.87 -5.74 4.19
CA ILE A 137 11.47 -5.83 5.59
C ILE A 137 11.86 -7.19 6.17
N LEU A 138 12.33 -7.17 7.41
CA LEU A 138 12.60 -8.36 8.22
C LEU A 138 12.03 -8.12 9.61
N SER A 139 11.28 -9.09 10.13
CA SER A 139 10.74 -9.05 11.47
C SER A 139 10.88 -10.39 12.18
N MET A 140 10.95 -10.36 13.50
CA MET A 140 11.02 -11.55 14.35
C MET A 140 10.24 -11.31 15.64
N VAL A 141 9.42 -12.30 16.00
CA VAL A 141 8.71 -12.36 17.28
C VAL A 141 9.19 -13.59 18.04
N HIS A 142 9.43 -13.44 19.34
CA HIS A 142 9.78 -14.53 20.25
C HIS A 142 8.66 -14.72 21.28
N TYR A 143 8.23 -15.96 21.44
CA TYR A 143 7.19 -16.36 22.40
C TYR A 143 7.83 -17.01 23.63
N PHE A 144 7.35 -16.60 24.82
CA PHE A 144 7.82 -17.06 26.14
C PHE A 144 6.86 -18.08 26.75
#